data_AF-A0A3M8CZ06-F1
#
_entry.id   AF-A0A3M8CZ06-F1
#
_cell.length_a   1.000
_cell.length_b   1.000
_cell.length_c   1.000
_cell.angle_alpha   90.00
_cell.angle_beta   90.00
_cell.angle_gamma   90.00
#
_symmetry.space_group_name_H-M   'P 1'
#
loop_
_entity.id
_entity.type
_entity.pdbx_description
1 polymer ?
#
loop_
_entity_poly.entity_id
_entity_poly.type
_entity_poly.pdbx_seq_one_letter_code
_entity_poly.pdbx_strand_id
1 'polypeptide(L)' 'MSFPLFLLLIGVIVMIQPRTKRWQSRMEAHFKGNEKRIKQRANTFYLLGFAFLMAGFAYLYQAVASS' A
#
# COMPACT_ATOMS: atom_id res chain seq x y z
N MET A 1 -14.72 15.72 -7.38
CA MET A 1 -14.93 14.26 -7.35
C MET A 1 -13.63 13.45 -7.60
N SER A 2 -12.44 13.97 -7.27
CA SER A 2 -11.16 13.30 -7.62
C SER A 2 -10.42 12.68 -6.43
N PHE A 3 -10.83 13.01 -5.20
CA PHE A 3 -10.17 12.56 -3.96
C PHE A 3 -10.23 11.04 -3.72
N PRO A 4 -11.35 10.35 -3.99
CA PRO A 4 -11.44 8.90 -3.78
C PRO A 4 -10.58 8.11 -4.77
N LEU A 5 -10.52 8.56 -6.02
CA LEU A 5 -9.62 8.01 -7.04
C LEU A 5 -8.15 8.19 -6.65
N PHE A 6 -7.79 9.34 -6.08
CA PHE A 6 -6.44 9.60 -5.59
C PHE A 6 -6.05 8.68 -4.42
N LEU A 7 -6.98 8.44 -3.48
CA LEU A 7 -6.79 7.48 -2.37
C LEU A 7 -6.59 6.05 -2.88
N LEU A 8 -7.39 5.61 -3.88
CA LEU A 8 -7.22 4.30 -4.50
C LEU A 8 -5.86 4.19 -5.20
N LEU A 9 -5.46 5.20 -5.98
CA LEU A 9 -4.19 5.22 -6.71
C LEU A 9 -2.99 5.16 -5.75
N ILE A 10 -3.02 5.94 -4.66
CA ILE A 10 -1.99 5.89 -3.63
C ILE A 10 -1.97 4.53 -2.93
N GLY A 11 -3.14 3.96 -2.59
CA GLY A 11 -3.22 2.63 -1.99
C GLY A 11 -2.53 1.55 -2.83
N VAL A 12 -2.77 1.56 -4.15
CA VAL A 12 -2.12 0.64 -5.11
C VAL A 12 -0.62 0.91 -5.22
N ILE A 13 -0.19 2.17 -5.31
CA ILE A 13 1.23 2.54 -5.39
C ILE A 13 1.98 2.04 -4.15
N VAL A 14 1.42 2.25 -2.95
CA VAL A 14 2.00 1.79 -1.68
C VAL A 14 2.10 0.26 -1.63
N MET A 15 1.12 -0.44 -2.17
CA MET A 15 1.11 -1.92 -2.27
C MET A 15 2.16 -2.46 -3.26
N ILE A 16 2.42 -1.75 -4.36
CA ILE A 16 3.41 -2.12 -5.38
C ILE A 16 4.84 -1.81 -4.91
N GLN A 17 5.00 -0.80 -4.05
CA GLN A 17 6.29 -0.35 -3.53
C GLN A 17 7.19 -1.49 -2.99
N PRO A 18 6.72 -2.43 -2.12
CA PRO A 18 7.55 -3.53 -1.62
C PRO A 18 7.90 -4.61 -2.66
N ARG A 19 7.22 -4.66 -3.82
CA ARG A 19 7.58 -5.57 -4.93
C ARG A 19 8.68 -5.03 -5.85
N THR A 20 9.09 -3.77 -5.70
CA THR A 20 10.10 -3.19 -6.57
C THR A 20 11.50 -3.73 -6.24
N LYS A 21 12.25 -4.14 -7.28
CA LYS A 21 13.64 -4.65 -7.15
C LYS A 21 14.56 -3.65 -6.41
N ARG A 22 14.32 -2.34 -6.60
CA ARG A 22 15.01 -1.27 -5.86
C ARG A 22 14.72 -1.31 -4.35
N TRP A 23 13.47 -1.55 -3.95
CA TRP A 23 13.10 -1.63 -2.54
C TRP A 23 13.70 -2.88 -1.88
N GLN A 24 13.62 -4.03 -2.56
CA GLN A 24 14.24 -5.28 -2.08
C GLN A 24 15.75 -5.12 -1.87
N SER A 25 16.49 -4.61 -2.87
CA SER A 25 17.93 -4.41 -2.76
C SER A 25 18.31 -3.46 -1.61
N ARG A 26 17.53 -2.39 -1.38
CA ARG A 26 17.75 -1.49 -0.24
C ARG A 26 17.45 -2.16 1.10
N MET A 27 16.37 -2.93 1.20
CA MET A 27 16.02 -3.65 2.42
C MET A 27 17.03 -4.75 2.73
N GLU A 28 17.53 -5.45 1.70
CA GLU A 28 18.55 -6.49 1.84
C GLU A 28 19.88 -5.92 2.36
N ALA A 29 20.32 -4.79 1.81
CA ALA A 29 21.49 -4.06 2.30
C ALA A 29 21.30 -3.54 3.74
N HIS A 30 20.10 -3.07 4.08
CA HIS A 30 19.80 -2.47 5.38
C HIS A 30 19.55 -3.50 6.50
N PHE A 31 19.05 -4.69 6.15
CA PHE A 31 18.75 -5.79 7.08
C PHE A 31 19.75 -6.95 7.01
N LYS A 32 20.86 -6.82 6.27
CA LYS A 32 21.93 -7.84 6.12
C LYS A 32 21.37 -9.23 5.79
N GLY A 33 20.43 -9.31 4.85
CA GLY A 33 19.84 -10.59 4.42
C GLY A 33 18.83 -11.21 5.40
N ASN A 34 18.34 -10.48 6.41
CA ASN A 34 17.33 -11.00 7.33
C ASN A 34 15.93 -11.03 6.68
N GLU A 35 15.68 -12.03 5.83
CA GLU A 35 14.48 -12.18 4.99
C GLU A 35 13.16 -12.11 5.78
N LYS A 36 13.15 -12.60 7.03
CA LYS A 36 11.95 -12.55 7.91
C LYS A 36 11.49 -11.11 8.16
N ARG A 37 12.42 -10.19 8.43
CA ARG A 37 12.13 -8.77 8.67
C ARG A 37 11.65 -8.08 7.39
N ILE A 38 12.24 -8.45 6.25
CA ILE A 38 11.87 -7.90 4.93
C ILE A 38 10.44 -8.33 4.56
N LYS A 39 10.10 -9.61 4.74
CA LYS A 39 8.74 -10.12 4.54
C LYS A 39 7.74 -9.48 5.50
N GLN A 40 8.06 -9.33 6.78
CA GLN A 40 7.19 -8.63 7.73
C GLN A 40 6.89 -7.20 7.27
N ARG A 41 7.91 -6.44 6.88
CA ARG A 41 7.74 -5.05 6.45
C ARG A 41 6.95 -4.95 5.14
N ALA A 42 7.19 -5.86 4.20
CA ALA A 42 6.39 -5.97 2.98
C ALA A 42 4.91 -6.25 3.30
N ASN A 43 4.64 -7.13 4.26
CA ASN A 43 3.28 -7.42 4.69
C ASN A 43 2.61 -6.23 5.40
N THR A 44 3.37 -5.46 6.19
CA THR A 44 2.87 -4.21 6.79
C THR A 44 2.53 -3.17 5.72
N PHE A 45 3.38 -2.99 4.71
CA PHE A 45 3.09 -2.09 3.59
C PHE A 45 1.86 -2.56 2.79
N TYR A 46 1.71 -3.87 2.61
CA TYR A 46 0.54 -4.47 1.99
C TYR A 46 -0.75 -4.19 2.80
N LEU A 47 -0.72 -4.42 4.12
CA LEU A 47 -1.83 -4.10 5.02
C LEU A 47 -2.18 -2.61 5.00
N LEU A 48 -1.16 -1.75 4.98
CA LEU A 48 -1.35 -0.30 4.92
C LEU A 48 -2.01 0.13 3.59
N GLY A 49 -1.49 -0.35 2.45
CA GLY A 49 -2.09 -0.10 1.13
C GLY A 49 -3.52 -0.64 1.02
N PHE A 50 -3.77 -1.82 1.60
CA PHE A 50 -5.11 -2.41 1.68
C PHE A 50 -6.07 -1.58 2.55
N ALA A 51 -5.61 -1.06 3.69
CA ALA A 51 -6.42 -0.16 4.52
C ALA A 51 -6.77 1.14 3.77
N PHE A 52 -5.83 1.70 3.00
CA PHE A 52 -6.09 2.86 2.14
C PHE A 52 -7.09 2.55 1.03
N LEU A 53 -7.02 1.37 0.41
CA LEU A 53 -8.01 0.91 -0.57
C LEU A 53 -9.40 0.80 0.05
N MET A 54 -9.51 0.17 1.22
CA MET A 54 -10.78 0.04 1.94
C MET A 54 -11.37 1.41 2.32
N ALA A 55 -10.53 2.35 2.79
CA ALA A 55 -10.97 3.71 3.09
C ALA A 55 -11.43 4.47 1.84
N GLY A 56 -10.72 4.33 0.71
CA GLY A 56 -11.12 4.91 -0.57
C GLY A 56 -12.44 4.33 -1.11
N PHE A 57 -12.64 3.01 -0.97
CA PHE A 57 -13.90 2.34 -1.30
C PHE A 57 -15.04 2.79 -0.39
N ALA A 58 -14.81 2.92 0.91
CA ALA A 58 -15.81 3.41 1.85
C ALA A 58 -16.24 4.85 1.51
N TYR A 59 -15.29 5.71 1.13
CA TYR A 59 -15.58 7.08 0.69
C TYR A 59 -16.34 7.12 -0.63
N LEU A 60 -16.02 6.24 -1.59
CA LEU A 60 -16.77 6.09 -2.84
C LEU A 60 -18.18 5.59 -2.59
N TYR A 61 -18.33 4.57 -1.74
CA TYR A 61 -19.62 4.02 -1.35
C TYR A 61 -20.47 5.07 -0.64
N GLN A 62 -19.89 5.83 0.29
CA GLN A 62 -20.58 6.93 0.96
C GLN A 62 -20.98 8.02 -0.04
N ALA A 63 -20.07 8.44 -0.94
CA ALA A 63 -20.37 9.44 -1.95
C ALA A 63 -21.50 9.02 -2.90
N VAL A 64 -21.54 7.75 -3.31
CA VAL A 64 -22.61 7.16 -4.14
C VAL A 64 -23.91 6.95 -3.34
N ALA A 65 -23.82 6.60 -2.05
CA ALA A 65 -24.99 6.43 -1.19
C ALA A 65 -25.61 7.76 -0.74
N SER A 66 -24.84 8.86 -0.78
CA SER A 66 -25.28 10.22 -0.44
C SER A 66 -25.79 11.03 -1.65
N SER A 67 -25.79 10.45 -2.86
CA SER A 67 -26.33 11.04 -4.09
C SER A 67 -27.64 10.39 -4.49
#